data_AF-A0A7C0UKQ6-F1
#
_entry.id   AF-A0A7C0UKQ6-F1
#
_cell.length_a   1.000
_cell.length_b   1.000
_cell.length_c   1.000
_cell.angle_alpha   90.00
_cell.angle_beta   90.00
_cell.angle_gamma   90.00
#
_symmetry.space_group_name_H-M   'P 1'
#
loop_
_entity.id
_entity.type
_entity.pdbx_description
1 polymer ?
#
loop_
_entity_poly.entity_id
_entity_poly.type
_entity_poly.pdbx_seq_one_letter_code
_entity_poly.pdbx_strand_id
1 'polypeptide(L)' 'MSCYQIKISGLVQGVFLRYSVKQKAEKLGLVGYAKNLEDGSVEIVVCGDKDKINELINWCR' A
#
# COMPACT_ATOMS: atom_id res chain seq x y z
N MET A 1 12.15 -8.74 9.37
CA MET A 1 11.07 -7.73 9.24
C MET A 1 11.62 -6.58 8.41
N SER A 2 11.05 -6.34 7.24
CA SER A 2 11.49 -5.29 6.31
C SER A 2 10.35 -4.30 6.12
N CYS A 3 10.69 -3.05 5.79
CA CYS A 3 9.73 -1.99 5.51
C CYS A 3 9.96 -1.45 4.10
N TYR A 4 8.87 -1.21 3.36
CA TYR A 4 8.89 -0.69 2.01
C TYR A 4 7.98 0.54 1.94
N GLN A 5 8.43 1.54 1.19
CA GLN A 5 7.65 2.72 0.82
C GLN A 5 7.31 2.60 -0.66
N ILE A 6 6.03 2.71 -0.98
CA ILE A 6 5.48 2.58 -2.31
C ILE A 6 4.73 3.88 -2.62
N LYS A 7 5.01 4.48 -3.77
CA LYS A 7 4.29 5.65 -4.26
C LYS A 7 3.52 5.27 -5.53
N ILE A 8 2.20 5.45 -5.51
CA ILE A 8 1.31 5.14 -6.65
C ILE A 8 0.75 6.46 -7.19
N SER A 9 0.94 6.72 -8.47
CA SER A 9 0.42 7.89 -9.18
C SER A 9 -0.61 7.47 -10.25
N GLY A 10 -1.42 8.42 -10.71
CA GLY A 10 -2.50 8.19 -11.68
C GLY A 10 -3.88 8.45 -11.10
N LEU A 11 -4.91 7.74 -11.58
CA LEU A 11 -6.29 7.85 -11.07
C LEU A 11 -6.46 7.06 -9.76
N VAL A 12 -5.81 7.51 -8.69
CA VAL A 12 -5.66 6.74 -7.42
C VAL A 12 -6.44 7.32 -6.24
N GLN A 13 -6.96 8.54 -6.39
CA GLN A 13 -7.82 9.19 -5.39
C GLN A 13 -9.30 9.09 -5.80
N GLY A 14 -10.20 8.99 -4.82
CA GLY A 14 -11.64 8.81 -5.07
C GLY A 14 -12.07 7.38 -5.44
N VAL A 15 -11.12 6.44 -5.59
CA VAL A 15 -11.37 5.05 -6.02
C VAL A 15 -11.24 4.02 -4.88
N PHE A 16 -11.35 4.46 -3.62
CA PHE A 16 -11.21 3.61 -2.42
C PHE A 16 -9.87 2.86 -2.27
N LEU A 17 -8.82 3.25 -3.00
CA LEU A 17 -7.52 2.58 -2.99
C LEU A 17 -6.95 2.37 -1.57
N ARG A 18 -6.96 3.40 -0.71
CA ARG A 18 -6.47 3.31 0.68
C ARG A 18 -7.17 2.21 1.48
N TYR A 19 -8.48 2.05 1.28
CA TYR A 19 -9.27 1.04 1.98
C TYR A 19 -8.95 -0.37 1.46
N SER A 20 -8.85 -0.54 0.15
CA SER A 20 -8.49 -1.81 -0.47
C SER A 20 -7.08 -2.27 -0.07
N VAL A 21 -6.11 -1.34 -0.05
CA VAL A 21 -4.74 -1.60 0.42
C VAL A 21 -4.75 -2.01 1.89
N LYS A 22 -5.50 -1.31 2.75
CA LYS A 22 -5.64 -1.67 4.17
C LYS A 22 -6.15 -3.11 4.32
N GLN A 23 -7.24 -3.47 3.64
CA GLN A 23 -7.80 -4.82 3.73
C GLN A 23 -6.81 -5.90 3.25
N LYS A 24 -6.10 -5.65 2.15
CA LYS A 24 -5.11 -6.60 1.63
C LYS A 24 -3.91 -6.74 2.59
N ALA A 25 -3.42 -5.63 3.15
CA ALA A 25 -2.36 -5.64 4.15
C ALA A 25 -2.77 -6.39 5.42
N GLU A 26 -3.99 -6.18 5.92
CA GLU A 26 -4.53 -6.92 7.08
C GLU A 26 -4.62 -8.43 6.80
N LYS A 27 -5.11 -8.84 5.63
CA LYS A 27 -5.15 -10.26 5.22
C LYS A 27 -3.75 -10.91 5.14
N LEU A 28 -2.75 -10.13 4.78
CA LEU A 28 -1.35 -10.57 4.75
C LEU A 28 -0.68 -10.50 6.14
N GLY A 29 -1.30 -9.88 7.13
CA GLY A 29 -0.67 -9.63 8.43
C GLY A 29 0.51 -8.66 8.33
N LEU A 30 0.40 -7.68 7.44
CA LEU A 30 1.35 -6.58 7.28
C LEU A 30 0.87 -5.37 8.08
N VAL A 31 1.81 -4.54 8.55
CA VAL A 31 1.52 -3.30 9.30
C VAL A 31 2.03 -2.08 8.56
N GLY A 32 1.40 -0.93 8.76
CA GLY A 32 1.81 0.31 8.09
C GLY A 32 0.66 1.29 7.85
N TYR A 33 0.79 2.15 6.84
CA TYR A 33 -0.22 3.15 6.51
C TYR A 33 -0.34 3.40 5.00
N ALA A 34 -1.50 3.92 4.58
CA ALA A 34 -1.72 4.45 3.24
C ALA A 34 -2.25 5.89 3.35
N LYS A 35 -1.57 6.84 2.69
CA LYS A 35 -1.83 8.29 2.78
C LYS A 35 -1.96 8.90 1.39
N ASN A 36 -3.00 9.71 1.19
CA ASN A 36 -3.10 10.55 0.00
C ASN A 36 -2.12 11.73 0.15
N LEU A 37 -1.35 11.99 -0.90
CA LEU A 37 -0.45 13.12 -0.99
C LEU A 37 -1.13 14.29 -1.75
N GLU A 38 -0.62 15.49 -1.52
CA GLU A 38 -1.15 16.74 -2.12
C GLU A 38 -0.96 16.79 -3.63
N ASP A 39 0.03 16.07 -4.17
CA ASP A 39 0.30 15.93 -5.60
C ASP A 39 -0.69 14.99 -6.33
N GLY A 40 -1.72 14.49 -5.64
CA GLY A 40 -2.69 13.55 -6.19
C GLY A 40 -2.27 12.08 -6.11
N SER A 41 -1.05 11.77 -5.67
CA SER A 41 -0.57 10.40 -5.51
C SER A 41 -0.99 9.78 -4.17
N VAL A 42 -0.76 8.48 -4.01
CA VAL A 42 -0.94 7.75 -2.74
C VAL A 42 0.40 7.14 -2.33
N GLU A 43 0.81 7.44 -1.11
CA GLU A 43 1.94 6.80 -0.44
C GLU A 43 1.44 5.63 0.42
N ILE A 44 2.12 4.50 0.32
CA ILE A 44 1.88 3.31 1.15
C ILE A 44 3.20 2.92 1.80
N VAL A 45 3.22 2.91 3.13
CA VAL A 45 4.32 2.34 3.90
C VAL A 45 3.84 1.02 4.47
N VAL A 46 4.60 -0.04 4.26
CA VAL A 46 4.27 -1.38 4.72
C VAL A 46 5.49 -2.08 5.30
N CYS A 47 5.30 -2.74 6.44
CA CYS A 47 6.33 -3.46 7.16
C CYS A 47 5.84 -4.88 7.47
N GLY A 48 6.75 -5.85 7.39
CA GLY A 48 6.46 -7.25 7.68
C GLY A 48 7.42 -8.21 7.00
N ASP A 49 6.89 -9.37 6.61
CA ASP A 49 7.61 -10.39 5.85
C ASP A 49 7.81 -9.93 4.40
N LYS A 50 9.01 -10.10 3.87
CA LYS A 50 9.38 -9.64 2.53
C LYS A 50 8.54 -10.31 1.44
N ASP A 51 8.19 -11.59 1.59
CA ASP A 51 7.41 -12.31 0.59
C ASP A 51 5.97 -11.78 0.54
N LYS A 52 5.40 -11.49 1.71
CA LYS A 52 4.07 -10.87 1.82
C LYS A 52 4.05 -9.43 1.33
N ILE A 53 5.11 -8.67 1.59
CA ILE A 53 5.25 -7.32 1.04
C ILE A 53 5.32 -7.36 -0.49
N ASN A 54 6.09 -8.29 -1.06
CA ASN A 54 6.14 -8.49 -2.51
C ASN A 54 4.77 -8.88 -3.08
N GLU A 55 3.99 -9.69 -2.37
CA GLU A 55 2.61 -10.00 -2.76
C GLU A 55 1.72 -8.74 -2.80
N LEU A 56 1.81 -7.87 -1.77
CA LEU A 56 1.08 -6.60 -1.76
C LEU A 56 1.53 -5.68 -2.91
N ILE A 57 2.83 -5.57 -3.16
CA ILE A 57 3.39 -4.76 -4.25
C ILE A 57 2.90 -5.25 -5.61
N ASN A 58 2.91 -6.57 -5.84
CA ASN A 58 2.43 -7.16 -7.10
C ASN A 58 0.92 -6.94 -7.30
N TRP A 59 0.14 -6.91 -6.22
CA TRP A 59 -1.30 -6.61 -6.29
C TRP A 59 -1.57 -5.13 -6.59
N CYS A 60 -0.69 -4.21 -6.19
CA CYS A 60 -0.82 -2.77 -6.43
C CYS A 60 -0.40 -2.32 -7.85
N ARG A 61 0.15 -3.20 -8.68
CA ARG A 61 0.50 -2.91 -10.09
C ARG A 61 -0.76 -2.86 -10.95
#